data_AF-A0A7M3XWI6-F1
#
_entry.id   AF-A0A7M3XWI6-F1
#
_cell.length_a   1.000
_cell.length_b   1.000
_cell.length_c   1.000
_cell.angle_alpha   90.00
_cell.angle_beta   90.00
_cell.angle_gamma   90.00
#
_symmetry.space_group_name_H-M   'P 1'
#
loop_
_entity.id
_entity.type
_entity.pdbx_description
1 polymer ?
#
loop_
_entity_poly.entity_id
_entity_poly.type
_entity_poly.pdbx_seq_one_letter_code
_entity_poly.pdbx_strand_id
1 'polypeptide(L)' 'MTLSSSTPEVSDYGSVDPAPPATRGSSSDHRAVLLDEEARMFERMRAVFALRNDGSDGAVDTLCSAFS' A
#
# COMPACT_ATOMS: atom_id res chain seq x y z
N MET A 1 3.21 -3.36 28.49
CA MET A 1 4.07 -4.01 27.47
C MET A 1 3.39 -3.80 26.13
N THR A 2 3.87 -2.81 25.36
CA THR A 2 3.25 -2.31 24.13
C THR A 2 3.35 -3.34 23.02
N LEU A 3 2.23 -3.97 22.66
CA LEU A 3 2.14 -4.90 21.53
C LEU A 3 2.05 -4.10 20.24
N SER A 4 3.20 -3.85 19.62
CA SER A 4 3.30 -3.40 18.22
C SER A 4 2.94 -4.60 17.32
N SER A 5 1.65 -4.79 17.04
CA SER A 5 1.18 -5.83 16.13
C SER A 5 1.42 -5.39 14.69
N SER A 6 2.43 -5.98 14.04
CA SER A 6 2.78 -5.77 12.64
C SER A 6 2.16 -6.81 11.71
N THR A 7 1.08 -7.48 12.12
CA THR A 7 0.37 -8.49 11.32
C THR A 7 -0.96 -7.90 10.84
N PRO A 8 -1.23 -7.88 9.52
CA PRO A 8 -2.53 -7.46 9.00
C PRO A 8 -3.64 -8.36 9.54
N GLU A 9 -4.77 -7.77 9.91
CA GLU A 9 -5.93 -8.51 10.44
C GLU A 9 -6.46 -9.47 9.38
N VAL A 10 -6.72 -10.71 9.77
CA VAL A 10 -7.24 -11.75 8.86
C VAL A 10 -8.72 -11.46 8.64
N SER A 11 -9.13 -11.24 7.39
CA SER A 11 -10.55 -11.12 7.04
C SER A 11 -11.33 -12.37 7.47
N ASP A 12 -12.63 -12.25 7.74
CA ASP A 12 -13.54 -13.38 8.06
C ASP A 12 -13.46 -14.54 7.05
N TYR A 13 -12.97 -14.28 5.83
CA TYR A 13 -12.77 -15.25 4.77
C TYR A 13 -11.34 -15.82 4.68
N GLY A 14 -10.49 -15.59 5.68
CA GLY A 14 -9.10 -16.05 5.69
C GLY A 14 -8.19 -15.33 4.69
N SER A 15 -8.67 -14.22 4.11
CA SER A 15 -7.89 -13.40 3.19
C SER A 15 -6.92 -12.54 4.01
N VAL A 16 -5.64 -12.66 3.68
CA VAL A 16 -4.56 -11.87 4.29
C VAL A 16 -3.88 -11.11 3.16
N ASP A 17 -3.76 -9.79 3.33
CA ASP A 17 -3.01 -8.98 2.38
C ASP A 17 -1.54 -9.46 2.36
N PRO A 18 -0.96 -9.70 1.18
CA PRO A 18 0.41 -10.20 1.05
C PRO A 18 1.47 -9.23 1.60
N ALA A 19 1.11 -7.95 1.82
CA ALA A 19 1.99 -6.97 2.42
C ALA A 19 1.19 -5.98 3.31
N PRO A 20 1.71 -5.59 4.48
CA PRO A 20 1.09 -4.55 5.28
C PRO A 20 1.20 -3.19 4.56
N PRO A 21 0.21 -2.29 4.66
CA PRO A 21 0.28 -0.97 4.03
C PRO A 21 1.53 -0.19 4.46
N ALA A 22 2.00 0.71 3.60
CA ALA A 22 3.06 1.64 3.98
C ALA A 22 2.56 2.51 5.15
N THR A 23 3.34 2.57 6.23
CA THR A 23 2.93 3.21 7.48
C THR A 23 3.18 4.72 7.49
N ARG A 24 3.96 5.23 6.54
CA ARG A 24 4.38 6.64 6.43
C ARG A 24 4.60 7.00 4.96
N GLY A 25 4.23 8.22 4.59
CA GLY A 25 4.36 8.76 3.25
C GLY A 25 3.10 9.52 2.84
N SER A 26 3.26 10.48 1.93
CA SER A 26 2.16 11.09 1.21
C SER A 26 1.73 10.21 0.03
N SER A 27 0.55 10.46 -0.53
CA SER A 27 0.11 9.83 -1.79
C SER A 27 1.15 9.99 -2.91
N SER A 28 1.90 11.11 -2.93
CA SER A 28 2.99 11.34 -3.87
C SER A 28 4.21 10.44 -3.63
N ASP A 29 4.57 10.15 -2.38
CA ASP A 29 5.68 9.24 -2.06
C ASP A 29 5.32 7.81 -2.46
N HIS A 30 4.09 7.39 -2.19
CA HIS A 30 3.58 6.08 -2.61
C HIS A 30 3.51 5.94 -4.12
N ARG A 31 3.12 7.01 -4.84
CA ARG A 31 3.19 7.06 -6.30
C ARG A 31 4.61 6.81 -6.82
N ALA A 32 5.59 7.51 -6.24
CA ALA A 32 6.98 7.39 -6.67
C ALA A 32 7.49 5.94 -6.51
N VAL A 33 7.23 5.31 -5.36
CA VAL A 33 7.59 3.90 -5.11
C VAL A 33 6.84 2.95 -6.02
N LEU A 34 5.57 3.21 -6.31
CA LEU A 34 4.75 2.34 -7.16
C LEU A 34 5.22 2.33 -8.62
N LEU A 35 5.65 3.48 -9.14
CA LEU A 35 6.13 3.65 -10.51
C LEU A 35 7.62 3.32 -10.68
N ASP A 36 8.33 3.06 -9.59
CA ASP A 36 9.73 2.67 -9.62
C ASP A 36 9.87 1.19 -10.01
N GLU A 37 10.41 0.94 -11.20
CA GLU A 37 10.66 -0.41 -11.70
C GLU A 37 11.82 -1.13 -10.99
N GLU A 38 12.75 -0.37 -10.39
CA GLU A 38 13.86 -0.92 -9.61
C GLU A 38 13.45 -1.23 -8.16
N ALA A 39 12.36 -0.63 -7.68
CA ALA A 39 11.83 -0.89 -6.35
C ALA A 39 11.35 -2.34 -6.20
N ARG A 40 11.49 -2.88 -4.98
CA ARG A 40 11.10 -4.27 -4.72
C ARG A 40 9.59 -4.42 -4.83
N MET A 41 9.13 -5.51 -5.45
CA MET A 41 7.69 -5.82 -5.57
C MET A 41 6.93 -5.69 -4.24
N PHE A 42 7.55 -6.10 -3.12
CA PHE A 42 6.96 -5.94 -1.79
C PHE A 42 6.67 -4.48 -1.46
N GLU A 43 7.61 -3.55 -1.69
CA GLU A 43 7.47 -2.13 -1.40
C GLU A 43 6.40 -1.47 -2.28
N ARG A 44 6.36 -1.86 -3.56
CA ARG A 44 5.30 -1.43 -4.48
C ARG A 44 3.92 -1.87 -3.99
N MET A 45 3.79 -3.12 -3.53
CA MET A 45 2.54 -3.64 -2.98
C MET A 45 2.11 -2.88 -1.71
N ARG A 46 3.06 -2.52 -0.83
CA ARG A 46 2.79 -1.68 0.34
C ARG A 46 2.27 -0.30 -0.05
N ALA A 47 2.81 0.29 -1.12
CA ALA A 47 2.37 1.57 -1.66
C ALA A 47 0.94 1.47 -2.24
N VAL A 48 0.61 0.39 -2.95
CA VAL A 48 -0.76 0.11 -3.41
C VAL A 48 -1.74 0.04 -2.25
N PHE A 49 -1.42 -0.72 -1.19
CA PHE A 49 -2.30 -0.83 -0.03
C PHE A 49 -2.43 0.48 0.76
N ALA A 50 -1.37 1.28 0.83
CA ALA A 50 -1.45 2.62 1.43
C ALA A 50 -2.35 3.57 0.62
N LEU A 51 -2.20 3.60 -0.71
CA LEU A 51 -3.05 4.38 -1.61
C LEU A 51 -4.52 3.94 -1.55
N ARG A 52 -4.76 2.63 -1.48
CA ARG A 52 -6.11 2.06 -1.28
C ARG A 52 -6.73 2.52 0.05
N ASN A 53 -5.94 2.53 1.12
CA ASN A 53 -6.41 2.94 2.45
C ASN A 53 -6.66 4.46 2.55
N ASP A 54 -5.90 5.27 1.79
CA ASP A 54 -6.09 6.72 1.74
C ASP A 54 -7.41 7.11 1.08
N GLY A 55 -7.78 6.45 -0.02
CA GLY A 55 -9.11 6.58 -0.64
C GLY A 55 -9.44 7.97 -1.21
N SER A 56 -8.47 8.88 -1.29
CA SER A 56 -8.66 10.19 -1.92
C SER A 56 -8.70 10.09 -3.44
N ASP A 57 -9.31 11.07 -4.10
CA ASP A 57 -9.37 11.14 -5.57
C ASP A 57 -7.98 11.06 -6.22
N GLY A 58 -6.98 11.71 -5.61
CA GLY A 58 -5.59 11.67 -6.09
C GLY A 58 -4.91 10.32 -5.91
N ALA A 59 -5.28 9.56 -4.86
CA ALA A 59 -4.77 8.21 -4.66
C ALA A 59 -5.36 7.23 -5.67
N VAL A 60 -6.66 7.36 -5.98
CA VAL A 60 -7.35 6.56 -7.01
C VAL A 60 -6.76 6.83 -8.40
N ASP A 61 -6.60 8.10 -8.78
CA ASP A 61 -5.99 8.48 -10.06
C ASP A 61 -4.57 7.92 -10.19
N THR A 62 -3.80 7.98 -9.10
CA THR A 62 -2.46 7.39 -9.04
C THR A 62 -2.48 5.89 -9.30
N LEU A 63 -3.36 5.15 -8.63
CA LEU A 63 -3.52 3.71 -8.84
C LEU A 63 -3.88 3.41 -10.30
N CYS A 64 -4.85 4.12 -10.88
CA CYS A 64 -5.22 3.93 -12.28
C CYS A 64 -4.05 4.19 -13.25
N SER A 65 -3.28 5.26 -13.02
CA SER A 65 -2.14 5.62 -13.88
C SER A 65 -0.95 4.66 -13.77
N ALA A 66 -0.82 3.92 -12.66
CA ALA A 66 0.27 2.99 -12.44
C ALA A 66 0.05 1.61 -13.08
N PHE A 67 -1.20 1.27 -13.43
CA PHE A 67 -1.58 -0.03 -14.00
C PHE A 67 -2.11 0.08 -15.45
N SER A 68 -1.88 1.21 -16.12
CA SER A 68 -2.29 1.43 -17.53
C SER A 68 -1.32 0.83 -18.53
#